data_AF-A0A6C0KZU0-F1
#
_entry.id   AF-A0A6C0KZU0-F1
#
_cell.length_a   1.000
_cell.length_b   1.000
_cell.length_c   1.000
_cell.angle_alpha   90.00
_cell.angle_beta   90.00
_cell.angle_gamma   90.00
#
_symmetry.space_group_name_H-M   'P 1'
#
loop_
_entity.id
_entity.type
_entity.pdbx_description
1 polymer ?
#
loop_
_entity_poly.entity_id
_entity_poly.type
_entity_poly.pdbx_seq_one_letter_code
_entity_poly.pdbx_strand_id
1 'polypeptide(L)'
;MENLFYLTDKVFIKDTKFFYESENGKSRMIQNNNWHHLLNEYGWEKLNKQWIIQLNKVCEHKVKNSLFGCLDCGGNGDCMFDCISYALNSEDRMNLTYDSKSLRSELSSYVTQDIFHKIIEVYQISKENGEFNEDWDPELINFDDFKEKIRIGGNEYWGDFLLLNLLKDLLNINFIVLNSNEITNEYYNYPLFFEYNDNLQTIILLYENGYHFKLVGYFKDNTMISIFSKETIPPEILKTINHLR
;
A
#
# COMPACT_ATOMS: atom_id res chain seq x y z
N MET A 1 -1.50 -19.30 -25.39
CA MET A 1 -0.38 -18.34 -25.54
C MET A 1 0.22 -18.20 -24.16
N GLU A 2 1.55 -18.30 -24.02
CA GLU A 2 2.20 -18.05 -22.73
C GLU A 2 2.06 -16.56 -22.41
N ASN A 3 1.51 -16.23 -21.24
CA ASN A 3 1.38 -14.84 -20.79
C ASN A 3 2.72 -14.40 -20.19
N LEU A 4 3.51 -13.69 -21.00
CA LEU A 4 4.81 -13.15 -20.63
C LEU A 4 4.70 -11.64 -20.44
N PHE A 5 5.11 -11.15 -19.26
CA PHE A 5 5.08 -9.72 -18.92
C PHE A 5 6.39 -9.31 -18.28
N TYR A 6 7.15 -8.42 -18.93
CA TYR A 6 8.41 -7.92 -18.41
C TYR A 6 8.19 -6.77 -17.43
N LEU A 7 8.81 -6.89 -16.25
CA LEU A 7 8.84 -5.88 -15.21
C LEU A 7 10.09 -5.01 -15.31
N THR A 8 11.22 -5.63 -15.66
CA THR A 8 12.48 -4.99 -16.06
C THR A 8 13.03 -5.70 -17.29
N ASP A 9 14.26 -5.38 -17.72
CA ASP A 9 14.98 -6.13 -18.74
C ASP A 9 15.32 -7.56 -18.30
N LYS A 10 15.37 -7.86 -16.99
CA LYS A 10 15.70 -9.19 -16.46
C LYS A 10 14.61 -9.84 -15.65
N VAL A 11 13.72 -9.07 -15.03
CA VAL A 11 12.63 -9.60 -14.23
C VAL A 11 11.36 -9.65 -15.07
N PHE A 12 10.72 -10.81 -15.12
CA PHE A 12 9.47 -10.99 -15.85
C PHE A 12 8.54 -11.98 -15.15
N ILE A 13 7.25 -11.88 -15.46
CA ILE A 13 6.20 -12.78 -15.01
C ILE A 13 5.86 -13.70 -16.17
N LYS A 14 5.86 -15.01 -15.90
CA LYS A 14 5.38 -16.06 -16.80
C LYS A 14 4.42 -16.96 -16.03
N ASP A 15 3.20 -17.09 -16.52
CA ASP A 15 2.14 -17.90 -15.89
C ASP A 15 2.00 -17.58 -14.38
N THR A 16 1.86 -16.28 -14.07
CA THR A 16 1.75 -15.69 -12.72
C THR A 16 2.97 -15.82 -11.80
N LYS A 17 4.06 -16.46 -12.25
CA LYS A 17 5.28 -16.64 -11.46
C LYS A 17 6.39 -15.73 -11.93
N PHE A 18 7.24 -15.32 -11.00
CA PHE A 18 8.36 -14.45 -11.28
C PHE A 18 9.59 -15.25 -11.73
N PHE A 19 10.24 -14.75 -12.76
CA PHE A 19 11.47 -15.26 -13.32
C PHE A 19 12.51 -14.14 -13.42
N TYR A 20 13.77 -14.56 -13.44
CA TYR A 20 14.92 -13.69 -13.63
C TYR A 20 15.79 -14.24 -14.75
N GLU A 21 16.11 -13.41 -15.73
CA GLU A 21 17.06 -13.68 -16.79
C GLU A 21 18.47 -13.28 -16.36
N SER A 22 19.38 -14.24 -16.33
CA SER A 22 20.79 -13.98 -16.04
C SER A 22 21.55 -13.51 -17.28
N GLU A 23 22.71 -12.89 -17.09
CA GLU A 23 23.53 -12.29 -18.17
C GLU A 23 23.89 -13.26 -19.32
N ASN A 24 23.84 -14.57 -19.07
CA ASN A 24 24.08 -15.60 -20.09
C ASN A 24 22.81 -16.02 -20.87
N GLY A 25 21.71 -15.27 -20.73
CA GLY A 25 20.41 -15.52 -21.37
C GLY A 25 19.61 -16.68 -20.74
N LYS A 26 20.07 -17.27 -19.62
CA LYS A 26 19.31 -18.31 -18.93
C LYS A 26 18.32 -17.68 -17.97
N SER A 27 17.05 -18.03 -18.16
CA SER A 27 15.96 -17.70 -17.25
C SER A 27 15.83 -18.73 -16.12
N ARG A 28 15.59 -18.26 -14.89
CA ARG A 28 15.28 -19.11 -13.73
C ARG A 28 14.13 -18.54 -12.92
N MET A 29 13.31 -19.42 -12.36
CA MET A 29 12.22 -19.03 -11.46
C MET A 29 12.79 -18.48 -10.15
N ILE A 30 12.27 -17.35 -9.69
CA ILE A 30 12.67 -16.71 -8.44
C ILE A 30 12.16 -17.51 -7.25
N GLN A 31 12.99 -17.70 -6.23
CA GLN A 31 12.75 -18.59 -5.08
C GLN A 31 12.75 -17.81 -3.76
N ASN A 32 12.19 -18.42 -2.71
CA ASN A 32 12.11 -17.83 -1.37
C ASN A 32 13.46 -17.38 -0.80
N ASN A 33 14.55 -18.05 -1.17
CA ASN A 33 15.88 -17.71 -0.66
C ASN A 33 16.54 -16.52 -1.38
N ASN A 34 16.08 -16.14 -2.58
CA ASN A 34 16.74 -15.15 -3.42
C ASN A 34 15.83 -14.02 -3.94
N TRP A 35 14.52 -14.05 -3.66
CA TRP A 35 13.56 -13.06 -4.14
C TRP A 35 14.04 -11.62 -3.91
N HIS A 36 14.49 -11.30 -2.72
CA HIS A 36 14.91 -9.96 -2.33
C HIS A 36 16.15 -9.45 -3.04
N HIS A 37 16.99 -10.33 -3.61
CA HIS A 37 18.13 -9.91 -4.41
C HIS A 37 17.73 -9.68 -5.86
N LEU A 38 16.84 -10.53 -6.39
CA LEU A 38 16.45 -10.52 -7.80
C LEU A 38 15.35 -9.50 -8.08
N LEU A 39 14.38 -9.35 -7.16
CA LEU A 39 13.28 -8.40 -7.27
C LEU A 39 13.66 -6.98 -6.82
N ASN A 40 14.82 -6.80 -6.17
CA ASN A 40 15.33 -5.47 -5.84
C ASN A 40 15.63 -4.65 -7.10
N GLU A 41 16.01 -5.30 -8.21
CA GLU A 41 16.17 -4.62 -9.50
C GLU A 41 14.87 -3.95 -9.98
N TYR A 42 13.73 -4.55 -9.65
CA TYR A 42 12.41 -3.99 -9.92
C TYR A 42 11.92 -3.00 -8.83
N GLY A 43 12.60 -2.95 -7.69
CA GLY A 43 12.27 -2.05 -6.56
C GLY A 43 11.72 -2.74 -5.31
N TRP A 44 11.53 -4.07 -5.31
CA TRP A 44 11.13 -4.77 -4.09
C TRP A 44 12.30 -4.87 -3.11
N GLU A 45 12.11 -4.36 -1.91
CA GLU A 45 13.07 -4.44 -0.83
C GLU A 45 12.51 -5.27 0.32
N LYS A 46 13.38 -5.77 1.21
CA LYS A 46 12.90 -6.36 2.46
C LYS A 46 12.29 -5.26 3.32
N LEU A 47 11.24 -5.61 4.07
CA LEU A 47 10.77 -4.73 5.15
C LEU A 47 11.91 -4.38 6.12
N ASN A 48 11.79 -3.23 6.79
CA ASN A 48 12.71 -2.83 7.85
C ASN A 48 12.87 -3.97 8.87
N LYS A 49 14.11 -4.14 9.36
CA LYS A 49 14.49 -5.21 10.29
C LYS A 49 13.58 -5.27 11.53
N GLN A 50 13.11 -4.14 12.04
CA GLN A 50 12.22 -4.10 13.20
C GLN A 50 10.88 -4.77 12.90
N TRP A 51 10.29 -4.52 11.73
CA TRP A 51 9.09 -5.22 11.28
C TRP A 51 9.31 -6.71 11.12
N ILE A 52 10.43 -7.10 10.49
CA ILE A 52 10.80 -8.52 10.37
C ILE A 52 10.89 -9.19 11.74
N ILE A 53 11.49 -8.52 12.73
CA ILE A 53 11.57 -9.03 14.11
C ILE A 53 10.18 -9.18 14.72
N GLN A 54 9.31 -8.18 14.59
CA GLN A 54 7.95 -8.23 15.14
C GLN A 54 7.13 -9.36 14.53
N LEU A 55 7.10 -9.48 13.20
CA LEU A 55 6.37 -10.53 12.48
C LEU A 55 6.91 -11.92 12.84
N ASN A 56 8.22 -12.09 12.93
CA ASN A 56 8.84 -13.37 13.34
C ASN A 56 8.54 -13.78 14.78
N LYS A 57 8.18 -12.85 15.68
CA LYS A 57 7.78 -13.18 17.06
C LYS A 57 6.44 -13.90 17.12
N VAL A 58 5.53 -13.56 16.22
CA VAL A 58 4.15 -14.10 16.19
C VAL A 58 3.94 -15.15 15.07
N CYS A 59 4.92 -15.29 14.18
CA CYS A 59 4.94 -16.31 13.14
C CYS A 59 5.16 -17.71 13.72
N GLU A 60 4.29 -18.66 13.33
CA GLU A 60 4.36 -20.05 13.78
C GLU A 60 5.51 -20.82 13.09
N HIS A 61 5.78 -20.49 11.82
CA HIS A 61 6.76 -21.17 10.99
C HIS A 61 7.87 -20.21 10.58
N LYS A 62 8.93 -20.18 11.39
CA LYS A 62 10.09 -19.33 11.13
C LYS A 62 10.84 -19.80 9.90
N VAL A 63 10.93 -18.91 8.90
CA VAL A 63 11.77 -19.08 7.72
C VAL A 63 13.08 -18.31 7.90
N LYS A 64 14.17 -18.81 7.29
CA LYS A 64 15.48 -18.15 7.40
C LYS A 64 15.51 -16.75 6.78
N ASN A 65 14.81 -16.59 5.66
CA ASN A 65 14.70 -15.33 4.95
C ASN A 65 13.27 -14.84 5.04
N SER A 66 13.07 -13.60 5.51
CA SER A 66 11.76 -12.96 5.48
C SER A 66 11.20 -13.00 4.07
N LEU A 67 9.91 -13.30 3.97
CA LEU A 67 9.14 -13.28 2.74
C LEU A 67 8.39 -11.96 2.54
N PHE A 68 8.41 -11.08 3.54
CA PHE A 68 7.83 -9.75 3.42
C PHE A 68 8.78 -8.78 2.71
N GLY A 69 8.22 -8.05 1.75
CA GLY A 69 8.88 -6.93 1.11
C GLY A 69 8.02 -5.68 1.09
N CYS A 70 8.65 -4.55 0.78
CA CYS A 70 7.98 -3.32 0.40
C CYS A 70 8.41 -2.88 -0.99
N LEU A 71 7.51 -2.19 -1.68
CA LEU A 71 7.73 -1.59 -2.98
C LEU A 71 7.40 -0.09 -2.89
N ASP A 72 8.33 0.73 -3.35
CA ASP A 72 8.06 2.14 -3.58
C ASP A 72 7.34 2.29 -4.93
N CYS A 73 6.08 2.71 -4.90
CA CYS A 73 5.21 2.75 -6.08
C CYS A 73 5.18 4.13 -6.76
N GLY A 74 5.85 5.14 -6.21
CA GLY A 74 5.75 6.51 -6.70
C GLY A 74 6.00 7.54 -5.62
N GLY A 75 5.86 8.82 -5.96
CA GLY A 75 6.15 9.92 -5.05
C GLY A 75 5.34 11.17 -5.39
N ASN A 76 5.80 12.32 -4.91
CA ASN A 76 5.17 13.63 -5.18
C ASN A 76 3.72 13.76 -4.66
N GLY A 77 3.43 13.19 -3.48
CA GLY A 77 2.12 13.28 -2.84
C GLY A 77 1.11 12.21 -3.26
N ASP A 78 1.42 11.39 -4.26
CA ASP A 78 0.53 10.32 -4.77
C ASP A 78 0.88 8.91 -4.29
N CYS A 79 1.93 8.75 -3.49
CA CYS A 79 2.46 7.45 -3.05
C CYS A 79 1.39 6.51 -2.47
N MET A 80 0.42 7.01 -1.70
CA MET A 80 -0.70 6.22 -1.20
C MET A 80 -1.56 5.64 -2.33
N PHE A 81 -1.97 6.49 -3.28
CA PHE A 81 -2.81 6.11 -4.41
C PHE A 81 -2.08 5.20 -5.39
N ASP A 82 -0.79 5.45 -5.63
CA ASP A 82 0.06 4.60 -6.47
C ASP A 82 0.21 3.20 -5.88
N CYS A 83 0.40 3.07 -4.56
CA CYS A 83 0.43 1.77 -3.88
C CYS A 83 -0.88 1.00 -4.03
N ILE A 84 -2.02 1.69 -3.85
CA ILE A 84 -3.35 1.08 -3.95
C ILE A 84 -3.62 0.65 -5.39
N SER A 85 -3.37 1.51 -6.37
CA SER A 85 -3.50 1.19 -7.80
C SER A 85 -2.64 -0.02 -8.18
N TYR A 86 -1.38 -0.04 -7.73
CA TYR A 86 -0.49 -1.15 -8.00
C TYR A 86 -1.04 -2.49 -7.48
N ALA A 87 -1.58 -2.49 -6.26
CA ALA A 87 -2.17 -3.67 -5.65
C ALA A 87 -3.43 -4.13 -6.38
N LEU A 88 -4.33 -3.21 -6.75
CA LEU A 88 -5.56 -3.53 -7.50
C LEU A 88 -5.27 -4.10 -8.89
N ASN A 89 -4.22 -3.62 -9.55
CA ASN A 89 -3.79 -4.14 -10.85
C ASN A 89 -2.94 -5.41 -10.77
N SER A 90 -2.66 -5.93 -9.57
CA SER A 90 -1.73 -7.04 -9.40
C SER A 90 -2.29 -8.39 -9.88
N GLU A 91 -3.61 -8.53 -9.95
CA GLU A 91 -4.30 -9.72 -10.45
C GLU A 91 -4.34 -9.79 -11.99
N ASP A 92 -4.45 -8.64 -12.67
CA ASP A 92 -4.39 -8.52 -14.13
C ASP A 92 -3.45 -7.39 -14.56
N ARG A 93 -2.15 -7.71 -14.60
CA ARG A 93 -1.10 -6.76 -14.99
C ARG A 93 -1.10 -6.42 -16.48
N MET A 94 -1.85 -7.15 -17.30
CA MET A 94 -1.95 -6.87 -18.75
C MET A 94 -3.06 -5.87 -19.05
N ASN A 95 -4.08 -5.78 -18.19
CA ASN A 95 -5.17 -4.82 -18.28
C ASN A 95 -5.21 -3.91 -17.05
N LEU A 96 -4.27 -2.96 -17.00
CA LEU A 96 -4.23 -1.95 -15.94
C LEU A 96 -5.54 -1.17 -15.93
N THR A 97 -6.29 -1.32 -14.86
CA THR A 97 -7.62 -0.70 -14.67
C THR A 97 -7.49 0.60 -13.88
N TYR A 98 -6.55 0.65 -12.94
CA TYR A 98 -6.37 1.77 -12.03
C TYR A 98 -5.04 2.48 -12.23
N ASP A 99 -5.02 3.77 -11.97
CA ASP A 99 -3.84 4.60 -11.73
C ASP A 99 -4.19 5.60 -10.60
N SER A 100 -3.22 6.36 -10.11
CA SER A 100 -3.49 7.32 -9.03
C SER A 100 -4.54 8.38 -9.43
N LYS A 101 -4.55 8.80 -10.69
CA LYS A 101 -5.48 9.83 -11.20
C LYS A 101 -6.92 9.34 -11.28
N SER A 102 -7.14 8.11 -11.75
CA SER A 102 -8.46 7.48 -11.80
C SER A 102 -9.00 7.25 -10.40
N LEU A 103 -8.20 6.69 -9.47
CA LEU A 103 -8.60 6.53 -8.07
C LEU A 103 -8.95 7.86 -7.41
N ARG A 104 -8.16 8.92 -7.64
CA ARG A 104 -8.47 10.27 -7.15
C ARG A 104 -9.75 10.84 -7.74
N SER A 105 -9.99 10.60 -9.03
CA SER A 105 -11.20 11.08 -9.72
C SER A 105 -12.45 10.36 -9.21
N GLU A 106 -12.37 9.05 -8.99
CA GLU A 106 -13.44 8.25 -8.38
C GLU A 106 -13.69 8.69 -6.94
N LEU A 107 -12.64 8.87 -6.15
CA LEU A 107 -12.74 9.34 -4.76
C LEU A 107 -13.39 10.73 -4.70
N SER A 108 -12.91 11.68 -5.51
CA SER A 108 -13.51 13.02 -5.60
C SER A 108 -15.00 12.93 -5.94
N SER A 109 -15.38 12.06 -6.87
CA SER A 109 -16.77 11.83 -7.26
C SER A 109 -17.61 11.23 -6.13
N TYR A 110 -17.02 10.32 -5.34
CA TYR A 110 -17.65 9.67 -4.19
C TYR A 110 -17.92 10.63 -3.02
N VAL A 111 -17.09 11.67 -2.84
CA VAL A 111 -17.30 12.67 -1.77
C VAL A 111 -18.62 13.41 -1.98
N THR A 112 -19.50 13.27 -0.99
CA THR A 112 -20.75 14.04 -0.83
C THR A 112 -20.54 15.24 0.07
N GLN A 113 -21.51 16.15 0.10
CA GLN A 113 -21.44 17.34 0.97
C GLN A 113 -21.37 16.96 2.46
N ASP A 114 -22.03 15.87 2.88
CA ASP A 114 -21.94 15.36 4.25
C ASP A 114 -20.56 14.80 4.58
N ILE A 115 -19.91 14.10 3.63
CA ILE A 115 -18.54 13.61 3.80
C ILE A 115 -17.58 14.80 3.91
N PHE A 116 -17.74 15.79 3.05
CA PHE A 116 -16.95 17.02 3.08
C PHE A 116 -17.03 17.72 4.43
N HIS A 117 -18.23 17.97 4.97
CA HIS A 117 -18.36 18.63 6.27
C HIS A 117 -17.64 17.88 7.39
N LYS A 118 -17.75 16.55 7.43
CA LYS A 118 -17.08 15.72 8.44
C LYS A 118 -15.55 15.79 8.33
N ILE A 119 -15.02 15.73 7.11
CA ILE A 119 -13.58 15.77 6.87
C ILE A 119 -13.02 17.15 7.19
N ILE A 120 -13.68 18.21 6.72
CA ILE A 120 -13.24 19.58 6.97
C ILE A 120 -13.26 19.92 8.47
N GLU A 121 -14.24 19.44 9.23
CA GLU A 121 -14.27 19.62 10.69
C GLU A 121 -13.00 19.04 11.35
N VAL A 122 -12.57 17.85 10.93
CA VAL A 122 -11.33 17.24 11.43
C VAL A 122 -10.11 18.09 11.03
N TYR A 123 -10.05 18.58 9.79
CA TYR A 123 -8.93 19.42 9.35
C TYR A 123 -8.88 20.79 10.01
N GLN A 124 -10.03 21.39 10.33
CA GLN A 124 -10.09 22.62 11.11
C GLN A 124 -9.49 22.40 12.50
N ILE A 125 -9.85 21.31 13.17
CA ILE A 125 -9.25 20.93 14.46
C ILE A 125 -7.74 20.67 14.31
N SER A 126 -7.30 19.96 13.27
CA SER A 126 -5.87 19.73 13.02
C SER A 126 -5.12 21.05 12.79
N LYS A 127 -5.73 22.02 12.09
CA LYS A 127 -5.15 23.36 11.87
C LYS A 127 -5.01 24.12 13.18
N GLU A 128 -6.04 24.11 14.03
CA GLU A 128 -6.00 24.75 15.35
C GLU A 128 -4.87 24.19 16.25
N ASN A 129 -4.51 22.93 16.06
CA ASN A 129 -3.42 22.27 16.79
C ASN A 129 -2.05 22.36 16.09
N GLY A 130 -1.97 22.98 14.91
CA GLY A 130 -0.72 23.10 14.14
C GLY A 130 -0.27 21.81 13.47
N GLU A 131 -1.18 20.87 13.24
CA GLU A 131 -0.91 19.55 12.63
C GLU A 131 -1.32 19.47 11.16
N PHE A 132 -2.06 20.47 10.67
CA PHE A 132 -2.48 20.54 9.28
C PHE A 132 -1.39 21.19 8.41
N ASN A 133 -0.80 20.39 7.51
CA ASN A 133 0.40 20.77 6.74
C ASN A 133 0.15 20.97 5.24
N GLU A 134 -1.10 21.12 4.81
CA GLU A 134 -1.43 21.40 3.41
C GLU A 134 -1.39 22.91 3.13
N ASP A 135 -1.15 23.28 1.87
CA ASP A 135 -1.03 24.68 1.43
C ASP A 135 -2.38 25.42 1.29
N TRP A 136 -3.50 24.76 1.57
CA TRP A 136 -4.85 25.33 1.51
C TRP A 136 -5.46 25.47 2.90
N ASP A 137 -6.54 26.24 3.03
CA ASP A 137 -7.12 26.57 4.33
C ASP A 137 -8.47 25.83 4.55
N PRO A 138 -8.57 24.90 5.52
CA PRO A 138 -9.82 24.18 5.82
C PRO A 138 -10.94 25.08 6.38
N GLU A 139 -10.65 26.29 6.84
CA GLU A 139 -11.68 27.26 7.26
C GLU A 139 -12.30 28.02 6.07
N LEU A 140 -11.62 28.03 4.91
CA LEU A 140 -12.00 28.82 3.75
C LEU A 140 -12.41 27.96 2.53
N ILE A 141 -11.97 26.71 2.47
CA ILE A 141 -12.25 25.83 1.35
C ILE A 141 -13.75 25.49 1.26
N ASN A 142 -14.29 25.50 0.04
CA ASN A 142 -15.66 25.04 -0.22
C ASN A 142 -15.67 23.60 -0.78
N PHE A 143 -16.87 23.04 -0.91
CA PHE A 143 -17.07 21.66 -1.35
C PHE A 143 -16.45 21.35 -2.72
N ASP A 144 -16.65 22.24 -3.70
CA ASP A 144 -16.18 22.03 -5.06
C ASP A 144 -14.66 22.14 -5.14
N ASP A 145 -14.07 23.12 -4.44
CA ASP A 145 -12.61 23.28 -4.35
C ASP A 145 -11.95 22.09 -3.66
N PHE A 146 -12.57 21.54 -2.61
CA PHE A 146 -12.08 20.34 -1.94
C PHE A 146 -12.10 19.11 -2.85
N LYS A 147 -13.19 18.91 -3.60
CA LYS A 147 -13.26 17.84 -4.62
C LYS A 147 -12.19 18.00 -5.68
N GLU A 148 -11.92 19.24 -6.10
CA GLU A 148 -10.86 19.53 -7.07
C GLU A 148 -9.46 19.24 -6.49
N LYS A 149 -9.21 19.60 -5.23
CA LYS A 149 -7.96 19.24 -4.53
C LYS A 149 -7.73 17.74 -4.47
N ILE A 150 -8.74 16.94 -4.13
CA ILE A 150 -8.66 15.47 -4.17
C ILE A 150 -8.30 14.99 -5.58
N ARG A 151 -9.00 15.51 -6.59
CA ARG A 151 -8.87 15.09 -7.99
C ARG A 151 -7.51 15.42 -8.57
N ILE A 152 -6.97 16.60 -8.30
CA ILE A 152 -5.64 17.02 -8.73
C ILE A 152 -4.57 16.21 -8.01
N GLY A 153 -4.65 16.17 -6.68
CA GLY A 153 -3.73 15.39 -5.86
C GLY A 153 -2.28 15.81 -5.95
N GLY A 154 -1.37 14.83 -5.87
CA GLY A 154 0.06 15.07 -5.82
C GLY A 154 0.45 16.09 -4.75
N ASN A 155 1.33 17.03 -5.08
CA ASN A 155 1.76 18.08 -4.16
C ASN A 155 0.68 19.09 -3.76
N GLU A 156 -0.51 19.06 -4.38
CA GLU A 156 -1.63 19.93 -3.99
C GLU A 156 -2.45 19.36 -2.84
N TYR A 157 -2.44 18.04 -2.68
CA TYR A 157 -3.10 17.34 -1.59
C TYR A 157 -2.60 15.89 -1.47
N TRP A 158 -1.81 15.65 -0.42
CA TRP A 158 -1.25 14.34 -0.16
C TRP A 158 -2.33 13.37 0.31
N GLY A 159 -2.11 12.08 0.04
CA GLY A 159 -2.94 11.03 0.61
C GLY A 159 -2.79 10.97 2.13
N ASP A 160 -3.90 10.98 2.87
CA ASP A 160 -3.90 10.85 4.32
C ASP A 160 -4.85 9.73 4.81
N PHE A 161 -4.91 9.55 6.13
CA PHE A 161 -5.72 8.51 6.74
C PHE A 161 -7.23 8.74 6.62
N LEU A 162 -7.70 9.98 6.44
CA LEU A 162 -9.12 10.26 6.21
C LEU A 162 -9.52 9.84 4.80
N LEU A 163 -8.70 10.18 3.80
CA LEU A 163 -8.89 9.70 2.42
C LEU A 163 -8.77 8.18 2.33
N LEU A 164 -7.88 7.56 3.11
CA LEU A 164 -7.76 6.10 3.18
C LEU A 164 -9.04 5.44 3.71
N ASN A 165 -9.72 6.04 4.69
CA ASN A 165 -11.02 5.54 5.17
C ASN A 165 -12.09 5.61 4.07
N LEU A 166 -12.14 6.72 3.32
CA LEU A 166 -13.09 6.85 2.21
C LEU A 166 -12.79 5.84 1.10
N LEU A 167 -11.52 5.60 0.80
CA LEU A 167 -11.09 4.61 -0.19
C LEU A 167 -11.49 3.20 0.23
N LYS A 168 -11.48 2.89 1.54
CA LYS A 168 -11.96 1.60 2.02
C LYS A 168 -13.42 1.38 1.62
N ASP A 169 -14.26 2.38 1.83
CA ASP A 169 -15.69 2.28 1.54
C ASP A 169 -15.93 2.25 0.03
N LEU A 170 -15.26 3.13 -0.71
CA LEU A 170 -15.36 3.22 -2.17
C LEU A 170 -14.96 1.90 -2.86
N LEU A 171 -13.83 1.32 -2.45
CA LEU A 171 -13.27 0.12 -3.07
C LEU A 171 -13.77 -1.17 -2.42
N ASN A 172 -14.46 -1.08 -1.28
CA ASN A 172 -14.91 -2.22 -0.47
C ASN A 172 -13.75 -3.18 -0.12
N ILE A 173 -12.65 -2.64 0.39
CA ILE A 173 -11.39 -3.36 0.72
C ILE A 173 -10.97 -3.01 2.16
N ASN A 174 -10.17 -3.87 2.79
CA ASN A 174 -9.46 -3.54 4.03
C ASN A 174 -8.11 -2.89 3.75
N PHE A 175 -7.74 -1.92 4.58
CA PHE A 175 -6.36 -1.49 4.70
C PHE A 175 -5.78 -1.89 6.05
N ILE A 176 -4.52 -2.29 6.03
CA ILE A 176 -3.67 -2.40 7.21
C ILE A 176 -2.48 -1.48 6.99
N VAL A 177 -2.16 -0.63 7.95
CA VAL A 177 -1.04 0.29 7.85
C VAL A 177 0.02 -0.04 8.90
N LEU A 178 1.19 -0.42 8.42
CA LEU A 178 2.38 -0.64 9.23
C LEU A 178 3.15 0.69 9.35
N ASN A 179 3.10 1.36 10.49
CA ASN A 179 3.89 2.56 10.73
C ASN A 179 5.37 2.18 10.95
N SER A 180 6.28 2.87 10.28
CA SER A 180 7.72 2.78 10.50
C SER A 180 8.29 4.18 10.64
N ASN A 181 8.76 4.53 11.83
CA ASN A 181 9.49 5.77 12.02
C ASN A 181 10.90 5.42 12.50
N GLU A 182 11.88 5.58 11.63
CA GLU A 182 13.27 5.27 11.94
C GLU A 182 13.91 6.35 12.83
N ILE A 183 13.37 7.57 12.82
CA ILE A 183 13.83 8.71 13.62
C ILE A 183 13.44 8.50 15.08
N THR A 184 12.19 8.13 15.35
CA THR A 184 11.67 7.88 16.70
C THR A 184 11.81 6.42 17.13
N ASN A 185 12.21 5.53 16.21
CA ASN A 185 12.28 4.07 16.39
C ASN A 185 10.92 3.46 16.80
N GLU A 186 9.83 3.97 16.24
CA GLU A 186 8.46 3.52 16.49
C GLU A 186 7.94 2.64 15.34
N TYR A 187 7.45 1.46 15.71
CA TYR A 187 6.98 0.45 14.77
C TYR A 187 5.72 -0.21 15.33
N TYR A 188 4.57 0.10 14.72
CA TYR A 188 3.27 -0.36 15.21
C TYR A 188 2.24 -0.40 14.07
N ASN A 189 1.16 -1.17 14.27
CA ASN A 189 0.01 -1.10 13.38
C ASN A 189 -0.74 0.22 13.64
N TYR A 190 -0.79 1.09 12.64
CA TYR A 190 -1.48 2.37 12.76
C TYR A 190 -2.99 2.12 12.89
N PRO A 191 -3.65 2.66 13.93
CA PRO A 191 -5.08 2.47 14.11
C PRO A 191 -5.87 3.25 13.05
N LEU A 192 -6.77 2.56 12.35
CA LEU A 192 -7.68 3.18 11.39
C LEU A 192 -9.08 3.28 11.99
N PHE A 193 -9.94 4.12 11.40
CA PHE A 193 -11.26 4.44 11.92
C PHE A 193 -12.33 3.38 11.60
N PHE A 194 -11.89 2.16 11.30
CA PHE A 194 -12.73 1.04 10.94
C PHE A 194 -12.16 -0.28 11.44
N GLU A 195 -13.04 -1.26 11.63
CA GLU A 195 -12.66 -2.62 12.00
C GLU A 195 -12.29 -3.45 10.75
N TYR A 196 -11.45 -4.45 10.98
CA TYR A 196 -11.06 -5.40 9.93
C TYR A 196 -12.23 -6.33 9.58
N ASN A 197 -12.51 -6.49 8.28
CA ASN A 197 -13.57 -7.38 7.80
C ASN A 197 -13.01 -8.56 7.00
N ASP A 198 -13.05 -9.75 7.58
CA ASP A 198 -12.56 -11.01 6.99
C ASP A 198 -13.12 -11.37 5.60
N ASN A 199 -14.22 -10.76 5.17
CA ASN A 199 -14.84 -11.05 3.88
C ASN A 199 -14.29 -10.16 2.74
N LEU A 200 -13.46 -9.16 3.06
CA LEU A 200 -12.92 -8.24 2.07
C LEU A 200 -11.47 -8.60 1.74
N GLN A 201 -11.07 -8.30 0.51
CA GLN A 201 -9.65 -8.26 0.17
C GLN A 201 -8.94 -7.19 1.01
N THR A 202 -7.64 -7.35 1.20
CA THR A 202 -6.82 -6.51 2.07
C THR A 202 -5.59 -6.02 1.31
N ILE A 203 -5.31 -4.73 1.40
CA ILE A 203 -4.04 -4.13 0.97
C ILE A 203 -3.27 -3.72 2.23
N ILE A 204 -1.98 -4.01 2.26
CA ILE A 204 -1.11 -3.65 3.38
C ILE A 204 -0.18 -2.53 2.92
N LEU A 205 -0.21 -1.42 3.63
CA LEU A 205 0.64 -0.26 3.38
C LEU A 205 1.70 -0.14 4.48
N LEU A 206 2.87 0.36 4.11
CA LEU A 206 3.92 0.79 5.04
C LEU A 206 3.92 2.31 5.02
N TYR A 207 3.70 2.95 6.17
CA TYR A 207 3.80 4.39 6.31
C TYR A 207 5.14 4.74 6.96
N GLU A 208 6.03 5.33 6.18
CA GLU A 208 7.40 5.63 6.56
C GLU A 208 7.58 7.09 6.98
N ASN A 209 8.18 7.26 8.16
CA ASN A 209 8.65 8.53 8.73
C ASN A 209 7.63 9.67 8.78
N GLY A 210 6.33 9.35 8.71
CA GLY A 210 5.27 10.35 8.78
C GLY A 210 4.98 11.08 7.46
N TYR A 211 5.44 10.58 6.30
CA TYR A 211 5.19 11.28 5.04
C TYR A 211 5.15 10.40 3.77
N HIS A 212 5.56 9.13 3.82
CA HIS A 212 5.64 8.31 2.61
C HIS A 212 4.91 6.98 2.76
N PHE A 213 4.16 6.59 1.74
CA PHE A 213 3.53 5.27 1.68
C PHE A 213 4.28 4.36 0.71
N LYS A 214 4.53 3.13 1.16
CA LYS A 214 5.00 2.02 0.32
C LYS A 214 4.01 0.86 0.38
N LEU A 215 4.00 0.04 -0.67
CA LEU A 215 3.16 -1.14 -0.73
C LEU A 215 3.87 -2.32 -0.07
N VAL A 216 3.20 -3.02 0.84
CA VAL A 216 3.73 -4.25 1.45
C VAL A 216 3.26 -5.47 0.68
N GLY A 217 4.20 -6.35 0.35
CA GLY A 217 3.96 -7.61 -0.33
C GLY A 217 4.49 -8.81 0.46
N TYR A 218 3.97 -9.99 0.12
CA TYR A 218 4.43 -11.27 0.66
C TYR A 218 4.80 -12.23 -0.47
N PHE A 219 6.05 -12.69 -0.46
CA PHE A 219 6.56 -13.59 -1.47
C PHE A 219 6.16 -15.04 -1.15
N LYS A 220 5.29 -15.62 -1.97
CA LYS A 220 4.79 -16.98 -1.83
C LYS A 220 4.55 -17.59 -3.20
N ASP A 221 4.77 -18.90 -3.34
CA ASP A 221 4.51 -19.65 -4.58
C ASP A 221 5.18 -19.04 -5.83
N ASN A 222 6.39 -18.51 -5.63
CA ASN A 222 7.22 -17.85 -6.65
C ASN A 222 6.61 -16.54 -7.20
N THR A 223 5.69 -15.91 -6.46
CA THR A 223 5.10 -14.62 -6.80
C THR A 223 5.11 -13.66 -5.61
N MET A 224 4.95 -12.36 -5.89
CA MET A 224 4.78 -11.34 -4.86
C MET A 224 3.30 -10.96 -4.77
N ILE A 225 2.64 -11.37 -3.69
CA ILE A 225 1.23 -11.08 -3.41
C ILE A 225 1.16 -9.71 -2.73
N SER A 226 0.35 -8.80 -3.26
CA SER A 226 0.15 -7.43 -2.72
C SER A 226 -1.30 -7.09 -2.40
N ILE A 227 -2.24 -7.94 -2.80
CA ILE A 227 -3.64 -7.90 -2.40
C ILE A 227 -4.01 -9.27 -1.85
N PHE A 228 -4.64 -9.30 -0.68
CA PHE A 228 -4.78 -10.51 0.12
C PHE A 228 -6.25 -10.83 0.37
N SER A 229 -6.65 -12.08 0.18
CA SER A 229 -7.88 -12.61 0.76
C SER A 229 -7.61 -13.12 2.18
N LYS A 230 -8.66 -13.56 2.88
CA LYS A 230 -8.54 -14.21 4.18
C LYS A 230 -7.60 -15.42 4.16
N GLU A 231 -7.54 -16.15 3.05
CA GLU A 231 -6.73 -17.36 2.89
C GLU A 231 -5.27 -17.06 2.51
N THR A 232 -5.01 -15.91 1.89
CA THR A 232 -3.68 -15.55 1.40
C THR A 232 -2.94 -14.57 2.30
N ILE A 233 -3.65 -13.82 3.16
CA ILE A 233 -3.02 -12.92 4.12
C ILE A 233 -2.15 -13.71 5.12
N PRO A 234 -0.88 -13.31 5.34
CA PRO A 234 -0.03 -13.96 6.34
C PRO A 234 -0.63 -13.86 7.76
N PRO A 235 -0.81 -14.97 8.50
CA PRO A 235 -1.42 -14.95 9.84
C PRO A 235 -0.72 -14.02 10.84
N GLU A 236 0.59 -13.84 10.72
CA GLU A 236 1.39 -12.92 11.53
C GLU A 236 0.95 -11.44 11.38
N ILE A 237 0.43 -11.04 10.22
CA ILE A 237 -0.14 -9.70 10.01
C ILE A 237 -1.42 -9.56 10.83
N LEU A 238 -2.33 -10.54 10.73
CA LEU A 238 -3.59 -10.53 11.47
C LEU A 238 -3.39 -10.56 12.99
N LYS A 239 -2.38 -11.30 13.48
CA LYS A 239 -1.99 -11.29 14.90
C LYS A 239 -1.48 -9.91 15.33
N THR A 240 -0.75 -9.20 14.47
CA THR A 240 -0.20 -7.88 14.76
C THR A 240 -1.30 -6.83 14.94
N ILE A 241 -2.39 -6.94 14.19
CA ILE A 241 -3.56 -6.06 14.34
C ILE A 241 -4.56 -6.55 15.39
N ASN A 242 -4.22 -7.60 16.15
CA ASN A 242 -5.04 -8.18 17.21
C ASN A 242 -6.36 -8.81 16.74
N HIS A 243 -6.42 -9.24 15.48
CA HIS A 243 -7.63 -9.81 14.89
C HIS A 243 -7.87 -11.29 15.27
N LEU A 244 -6.80 -12.06 15.44
CA LEU A 244 -6.85 -13.50 15.79
C LEU A 244 -6.73 -13.76 17.30
N ARG A 245 -7.17 -12.82 18.15
CA ARG A 245 -7.10 -12.95 19.62
C ARG A 245 -8.16 -13.89 20.17
#